data_AF-A0A933NIN1-F1
#
_entry.id   AF-A0A933NIN1-F1
#
_cell.length_a   1.000
_cell.length_b   1.000
_cell.length_c   1.000
_cell.angle_alpha   90.00
_cell.angle_beta   90.00
_cell.angle_gamma   90.00
#
_symmetry.space_group_name_H-M   'P 1'
#
loop_
_entity.id
_entity.type
_entity.pdbx_description
1 polymer ?
#
loop_
_entity_poly.entity_id
_entity_poly.type
_entity_poly.pdbx_seq_one_letter_code
_entity_poly.pdbx_strand_id
1 'polypeptide(L)'
;MKSLFVVTLLLLAAPAAADDFGAGRYLERVDQFMARHMFDRAAESYKIALMRDPDNQEAWEKHKMAIGRIKAVDRYLEKATRLKREGRFLEAQEAAKAAVKLDPKDREVWKVYESLVNHDPHYVMIADEQDAWDAYREAKTLYQNGDAYGAKQYLDEVVKFTADPHLKYLAKSYQQKVQLKLKERYPATSLNVTEN
;
A
#
# COMPACT_ATOMS: atom_id res chain seq x y z
N MET A 1 -62.04 39.01 0.74
CA MET A 1 -62.29 37.56 0.84
C MET A 1 -60.96 36.86 0.69
N LYS A 2 -60.45 36.28 1.79
CA LYS A 2 -59.11 35.66 1.86
C LYS A 2 -59.25 34.19 1.49
N SER A 3 -58.63 33.78 0.37
CA SER A 3 -58.58 32.38 -0.05
C SER A 3 -57.57 31.60 0.79
N LEU A 4 -58.06 30.52 1.40
CA LEU A 4 -57.33 29.53 2.17
C LEU A 4 -56.59 28.60 1.19
N PHE A 5 -55.25 28.54 1.24
CA PHE A 5 -54.47 27.46 0.62
C PHE A 5 -53.77 26.69 1.74
N VAL A 6 -54.34 25.55 2.11
CA VAL A 6 -53.70 24.57 2.99
C VAL A 6 -52.91 23.63 2.10
N VAL A 7 -51.60 23.88 2.00
CA VAL A 7 -50.66 22.95 1.37
C VAL A 7 -50.18 22.01 2.46
N THR A 8 -50.80 20.83 2.55
CA THR A 8 -50.34 19.74 3.41
C THR A 8 -49.11 19.12 2.75
N LEU A 9 -47.92 19.53 3.17
CA LEU A 9 -46.65 18.98 2.73
C LEU A 9 -46.49 17.57 3.34
N LEU A 10 -46.86 16.54 2.60
CA LEU A 10 -46.65 15.14 3.00
C LEU A 10 -45.16 14.81 2.83
N LEU A 11 -44.38 14.93 3.91
CA LEU A 11 -43.00 14.45 3.96
C LEU A 11 -43.03 12.91 3.90
N LEU A 12 -42.77 12.34 2.72
CA LEU A 12 -42.40 10.94 2.55
C LEU A 12 -41.01 10.73 3.16
N ALA A 13 -40.97 10.44 4.46
CA ALA A 13 -39.79 9.85 5.07
C ALA A 13 -39.63 8.43 4.50
N ALA A 14 -38.77 8.29 3.49
CA ALA A 14 -38.32 6.97 3.09
C ALA A 14 -37.68 6.31 4.32
N PRO A 15 -38.10 5.09 4.72
CA PRO A 15 -37.39 4.35 5.74
C PRO A 15 -35.99 4.08 5.19
N ALA A 16 -35.00 4.82 5.69
CA ALA A 16 -33.63 4.36 5.62
C ALA A 16 -33.67 2.96 6.23
N ALA A 17 -33.48 1.94 5.40
CA ALA A 17 -33.23 0.58 5.87
C ALA A 17 -31.97 0.69 6.73
N ALA A 18 -32.18 0.93 8.01
CA ALA A 18 -31.16 0.89 9.03
C ALA A 18 -30.79 -0.58 9.06
N ASP A 19 -29.79 -0.92 8.25
CA ASP A 19 -29.06 -2.16 8.30
C ASP A 19 -28.72 -2.41 9.78
N ASP A 20 -29.52 -3.24 10.44
CA ASP A 20 -29.46 -3.57 11.88
C ASP A 20 -28.30 -4.55 12.13
N PHE A 21 -27.14 -4.21 11.59
CA PHE A 21 -25.92 -4.93 11.85
C PHE A 21 -25.34 -4.37 13.14
N GLY A 22 -25.43 -5.18 14.21
CA GLY A 22 -24.79 -4.89 15.48
C GLY A 22 -23.28 -4.65 15.34
N ALA A 23 -22.67 -4.08 16.39
CA ALA A 23 -21.26 -3.71 16.43
C ALA A 23 -20.31 -4.85 16.00
N GLY A 24 -20.68 -6.11 16.26
CA GLY A 24 -19.88 -7.30 15.94
C GLY A 24 -19.46 -7.41 14.46
N ARG A 25 -20.34 -7.07 13.51
CA ARG A 25 -19.99 -7.15 12.07
C ARG A 25 -18.91 -6.13 11.68
N TYR A 26 -18.93 -4.96 12.31
CA TYR A 26 -17.91 -3.95 12.08
C TYR A 26 -16.58 -4.41 12.68
N LEU A 27 -16.59 -5.04 13.86
CA LEU A 27 -15.38 -5.62 14.46
C LEU A 27 -14.76 -6.72 13.60
N GLU A 28 -15.56 -7.62 13.02
CA GLU A 28 -15.05 -8.63 12.07
C GLU A 28 -14.36 -7.99 10.85
N ARG A 29 -14.95 -6.93 10.30
CA ARG A 29 -14.32 -6.17 9.20
C ARG A 29 -13.04 -5.50 9.65
N VAL A 30 -12.98 -5.01 10.89
CA VAL A 30 -11.76 -4.43 11.42
C VAL A 30 -10.63 -5.45 11.47
N ASP A 31 -10.88 -6.65 11.98
CA ASP A 31 -9.83 -7.68 12.04
C ASP A 31 -9.30 -8.03 10.64
N GLN A 32 -10.18 -8.04 9.62
CA GLN A 32 -9.78 -8.19 8.22
C GLN A 32 -8.93 -7.01 7.72
N PHE A 33 -9.28 -5.76 8.08
CA PHE A 33 -8.50 -4.59 7.72
C PHE A 33 -7.13 -4.56 8.42
N MET A 34 -7.08 -4.92 9.70
CA MET A 34 -5.85 -5.03 10.49
C MET A 34 -4.92 -6.09 9.92
N ALA A 35 -5.44 -7.29 9.61
CA ALA A 35 -4.69 -8.35 8.95
C ALA A 35 -4.16 -7.92 7.57
N ARG A 36 -4.84 -6.96 6.92
CA ARG A 36 -4.43 -6.40 5.64
C ARG A 36 -3.60 -5.12 5.76
N HIS A 37 -3.22 -4.65 6.95
CA HIS A 37 -2.52 -3.37 7.17
C HIS A 37 -3.28 -2.16 6.60
N MET A 38 -4.61 -2.19 6.61
CA MET A 38 -5.45 -1.07 6.17
C MET A 38 -5.89 -0.27 7.41
N PHE A 39 -4.94 0.37 8.11
CA PHE A 39 -5.19 0.95 9.43
C PHE A 39 -6.23 2.07 9.42
N ASP A 40 -6.30 2.90 8.37
CA ASP A 40 -7.32 3.94 8.26
C ASP A 40 -8.74 3.37 8.20
N ARG A 41 -8.91 2.29 7.41
CA ARG A 41 -10.19 1.60 7.28
C ARG A 41 -10.58 0.86 8.56
N ALA A 42 -9.59 0.28 9.24
CA ALA A 42 -9.75 -0.30 10.56
C ALA A 42 -10.21 0.76 11.57
N ALA A 43 -9.57 1.93 11.60
CA ALA A 43 -9.90 3.02 12.50
C ALA A 43 -11.33 3.55 12.28
N GLU A 44 -11.75 3.74 11.03
CA GLU A 44 -13.13 4.16 10.71
C GLU A 44 -14.16 3.07 11.08
N SER A 45 -13.83 1.80 10.84
CA SER A 45 -14.75 0.70 11.19
C SER A 45 -14.89 0.54 12.71
N TYR A 46 -13.81 0.77 13.48
CA TYR A 46 -13.89 0.86 14.94
C TYR A 46 -14.78 1.99 15.40
N LYS A 47 -14.66 3.18 14.80
CA LYS A 47 -15.50 4.34 15.14
C LYS A 47 -16.98 4.00 14.96
N ILE A 48 -17.35 3.33 13.87
CA ILE A 48 -18.75 2.90 13.64
C ILE A 48 -19.18 1.84 14.67
N ALA A 49 -18.32 0.87 14.98
CA ALA A 49 -18.62 -0.14 16.01
C ALA A 49 -18.89 0.52 17.38
N LEU A 50 -18.04 1.47 17.77
CA LEU A 50 -18.14 2.22 19.04
C LEU A 50 -19.35 3.17 19.07
N MET A 51 -19.82 3.67 17.93
CA MET A 51 -21.09 4.43 17.88
C MET A 51 -22.31 3.54 18.15
N ARG A 52 -22.22 2.23 17.86
CA ARG A 52 -23.30 1.26 18.08
C ARG A 52 -23.26 0.63 19.46
N ASP A 53 -22.05 0.38 19.97
CA ASP A 53 -21.80 -0.18 21.28
C ASP A 53 -20.68 0.62 21.98
N PRO A 54 -21.03 1.76 22.62
CA PRO A 54 -20.05 2.66 23.23
C PRO A 54 -19.31 2.05 24.42
N ASP A 55 -19.88 1.04 25.06
CA ASP A 55 -19.34 0.36 26.24
C ASP A 55 -18.37 -0.78 25.88
N ASN A 56 -18.15 -1.01 24.58
CA ASN A 56 -17.24 -2.03 24.09
C ASN A 56 -15.76 -1.67 24.34
N GLN A 57 -15.25 -2.06 25.51
CA GLN A 57 -13.88 -1.77 25.92
C GLN A 57 -12.83 -2.34 24.97
N GLU A 58 -13.05 -3.53 24.41
CA GLU A 58 -12.14 -4.15 23.45
C GLU A 58 -12.02 -3.32 22.17
N ALA A 59 -13.15 -2.86 21.63
CA ALA A 59 -13.19 -2.00 20.46
C ALA A 59 -12.46 -0.67 20.70
N TRP A 60 -12.59 -0.08 21.90
CA TRP A 60 -11.89 1.14 22.29
C TRP A 60 -10.36 0.95 22.29
N GLU A 61 -9.87 -0.10 22.94
CA GLU A 61 -8.44 -0.35 23.04
C GLU A 61 -7.82 -0.61 21.67
N LYS A 62 -8.47 -1.44 20.84
CA LYS A 62 -7.97 -1.70 19.49
C LYS A 62 -8.08 -0.47 18.58
N HIS A 63 -9.12 0.37 18.72
CA HIS A 63 -9.23 1.65 18.02
C HIS A 63 -8.06 2.57 18.36
N LYS A 64 -7.77 2.71 19.65
CA LYS A 64 -6.65 3.51 20.15
C LYS A 64 -5.31 3.01 19.60
N MET A 65 -5.09 1.69 19.56
CA MET A 65 -3.89 1.10 18.96
C MET A 65 -3.77 1.43 17.46
N ALA A 66 -4.86 1.28 16.69
CA ALA A 66 -4.88 1.58 15.25
C ALA A 66 -4.54 3.06 14.99
N ILE A 67 -5.21 3.98 15.69
CA ILE A 67 -4.92 5.42 15.61
C ILE A 67 -3.48 5.74 16.04
N GLY A 68 -2.98 5.08 17.09
CA GLY A 68 -1.61 5.24 17.54
C GLY A 68 -0.58 4.84 16.47
N ARG A 69 -0.87 3.78 15.71
CA ARG A 69 -0.02 3.30 14.61
C ARG A 69 -0.03 4.27 13.43
N ILE A 70 -1.21 4.74 12.99
CA ILE A 70 -1.34 5.76 11.93
C ILE A 70 -0.50 7.00 12.29
N LYS A 71 -0.72 7.56 13.48
CA LYS A 71 0.04 8.72 13.96
C LYS A 71 1.55 8.45 14.03
N ALA A 72 1.98 7.22 14.30
CA ALA A 72 3.39 6.87 14.32
C ALA A 72 3.98 6.86 12.90
N VAL A 73 3.26 6.31 11.92
CA VAL A 73 3.63 6.36 10.49
C VAL A 73 3.80 7.82 10.06
N ASP A 74 2.81 8.68 10.31
CA ASP A 74 2.83 10.10 9.96
C ASP A 74 4.08 10.80 10.52
N ARG A 75 4.36 10.61 11.82
CA ARG A 75 5.54 11.20 12.48
C ARG A 75 6.86 10.78 11.82
N TYR A 76 6.97 9.50 11.44
CA TYR A 76 8.18 9.00 10.77
C TYR A 76 8.31 9.57 9.36
N LEU A 77 7.20 9.74 8.63
CA LEU A 77 7.21 10.36 7.30
C LEU A 77 7.56 11.85 7.34
N GLU A 78 7.00 12.59 8.30
CA GLU A 78 7.36 13.99 8.53
C GLU A 78 8.84 14.13 8.87
N LYS A 79 9.35 13.26 9.77
CA LYS A 79 10.76 13.21 10.13
C LYS A 79 11.64 12.92 8.91
N ALA A 80 11.30 11.90 8.11
CA ALA A 80 12.05 11.54 6.91
C ALA A 80 12.08 12.70 5.91
N THR A 81 10.94 13.32 5.65
CA THR A 81 10.81 14.44 4.71
C THR A 81 11.57 15.68 5.18
N ARG A 82 11.54 15.97 6.48
CA ARG A 82 12.34 17.06 7.08
C ARG A 82 13.84 16.80 6.91
N LEU A 83 14.31 15.63 7.35
CA LEU A 83 15.73 15.25 7.25
C LEU A 83 16.23 15.25 5.80
N LYS A 84 15.39 14.82 4.85
CA LYS A 84 15.67 14.91 3.41
C LYS A 84 15.93 16.35 2.97
N ARG A 85 15.09 17.29 3.39
CA ARG A 85 15.25 18.73 3.06
C ARG A 85 16.51 19.33 3.70
N GLU A 86 16.93 18.80 4.85
CA GLU A 86 18.17 19.17 5.53
C GLU A 86 19.42 18.52 4.91
N GLY A 87 19.28 17.69 3.87
CA GLY A 87 20.40 16.94 3.26
C GLY A 87 20.89 15.76 4.11
N ARG A 88 20.18 15.42 5.20
CA ARG A 88 20.52 14.34 6.13
C ARG A 88 19.91 13.01 5.65
N PHE A 89 20.37 12.55 4.49
CA PHE A 89 19.73 11.45 3.76
C PHE A 89 19.74 10.11 4.51
N LEU A 90 20.80 9.79 5.25
CA LEU A 90 20.88 8.56 6.04
C LEU A 90 19.78 8.50 7.11
N GLU A 91 19.67 9.54 7.92
CA GLU A 91 18.67 9.57 9.00
C GLU A 91 17.25 9.67 8.42
N ALA A 92 17.11 10.29 7.24
CA ALA A 92 15.85 10.30 6.50
C ALA A 92 15.46 8.88 6.06
N GLN A 93 16.41 8.09 5.53
CA GLN A 93 16.18 6.70 5.16
C GLN A 93 15.80 5.84 6.37
N GLU A 94 16.49 5.98 7.50
CA GLU A 94 16.14 5.25 8.72
C GLU A 94 14.75 5.61 9.25
N ALA A 95 14.38 6.89 9.19
CA ALA A 95 13.03 7.32 9.55
C ALA A 95 11.97 6.73 8.59
N ALA A 96 12.21 6.76 7.28
CA ALA A 96 11.31 6.16 6.30
C ALA A 96 11.22 4.63 6.45
N LYS A 97 12.32 3.94 6.77
CA LYS A 97 12.36 2.50 7.06
C LYS A 97 11.53 2.16 8.30
N ALA A 98 11.55 3.01 9.32
CA ALA A 98 10.69 2.85 10.50
C ALA A 98 9.20 3.01 10.13
N ALA A 99 8.84 3.95 9.24
CA ALA A 99 7.48 4.07 8.72
C ALA A 99 7.06 2.81 7.93
N VAL A 100 7.92 2.28 7.05
CA VAL A 100 7.67 1.04 6.28
C VAL A 100 7.41 -0.14 7.20
N LYS A 101 8.17 -0.28 8.28
CA LYS A 101 7.95 -1.37 9.26
C LYS A 101 6.59 -1.26 9.94
N LEU A 102 6.08 -0.05 10.13
CA LEU A 102 4.76 0.18 10.72
C LEU A 102 3.64 0.01 9.69
N ASP A 103 3.78 0.49 8.47
CA ASP A 103 2.82 0.22 7.41
C ASP A 103 3.50 -0.15 6.10
N PRO A 104 3.73 -1.45 5.86
CA PRO A 104 4.39 -1.93 4.65
C PRO A 104 3.49 -1.88 3.42
N LYS A 105 2.22 -1.45 3.53
CA LYS A 105 1.32 -1.33 2.38
C LYS A 105 0.94 0.11 2.06
N ASP A 106 1.31 1.05 2.92
CA ASP A 106 1.13 2.46 2.66
C ASP A 106 2.00 2.90 1.47
N ARG A 107 1.32 3.34 0.40
CA ARG A 107 1.95 3.77 -0.84
C ARG A 107 2.74 5.07 -0.67
N GLU A 108 2.29 5.96 0.21
CA GLU A 108 2.97 7.21 0.49
C GLU A 108 4.30 6.95 1.20
N VAL A 109 4.29 6.03 2.18
CA VAL A 109 5.50 5.58 2.87
C VAL A 109 6.53 5.06 1.88
N TRP A 110 6.12 4.19 0.95
CA TRP A 110 7.01 3.68 -0.09
C TRP A 110 7.50 4.75 -1.03
N LYS A 111 6.64 5.69 -1.44
CA LYS A 111 7.05 6.80 -2.32
C LYS A 111 8.16 7.64 -1.67
N VAL A 112 8.06 7.94 -0.38
CA VAL A 112 9.10 8.68 0.35
C VAL A 112 10.38 7.85 0.43
N TYR A 113 10.28 6.59 0.83
CA TYR A 113 11.42 5.67 0.94
C TYR A 113 12.15 5.50 -0.40
N GLU A 114 11.44 5.17 -1.48
CA GLU A 114 11.99 5.06 -2.84
C GLU A 114 12.67 6.36 -3.27
N SER A 115 12.09 7.52 -2.97
CA SER A 115 12.69 8.81 -3.33
C SER A 115 14.02 9.09 -2.63
N LEU A 116 14.26 8.46 -1.47
CA LEU A 116 15.49 8.57 -0.71
C LEU A 116 16.54 7.58 -1.20
N VAL A 117 16.14 6.34 -1.48
CA VAL A 117 17.03 5.31 -2.03
C VAL A 117 17.51 5.67 -3.43
N ASN A 118 16.64 6.26 -4.27
CA ASN A 118 17.04 6.70 -5.61
C ASN A 118 17.98 7.92 -5.60
N HIS A 119 17.98 8.72 -4.51
CA HIS A 119 18.85 9.89 -4.42
C HIS A 119 20.29 9.51 -4.05
N ASP A 120 20.44 8.53 -3.16
CA ASP A 120 21.73 7.96 -2.79
C ASP A 120 21.59 6.43 -2.61
N PRO A 121 21.83 5.67 -3.69
CA PRO A 121 21.69 4.21 -3.68
C PRO A 121 22.79 3.50 -2.88
N HIS A 122 23.85 4.21 -2.47
CA HIS A 122 25.08 3.56 -2.03
C HIS A 122 25.09 3.17 -0.54
N TYR A 123 24.06 3.52 0.24
CA TYR A 123 24.25 3.69 1.68
C TYR A 123 23.62 2.64 2.62
N VAL A 124 22.82 1.65 2.18
CA VAL A 124 22.18 0.68 3.14
C VAL A 124 22.25 -0.77 2.67
N MET A 125 23.43 -1.26 2.35
CA MET A 125 23.55 -2.56 1.69
C MET A 125 24.68 -3.36 2.31
N ILE A 126 24.31 -4.47 2.95
CA ILE A 126 25.24 -5.56 3.25
C ILE A 126 25.77 -6.05 1.89
N ALA A 127 27.03 -6.46 1.77
CA ALA A 127 27.65 -6.79 0.48
C ALA A 127 26.79 -7.73 -0.39
N ASP A 128 26.12 -8.72 0.21
CA ASP A 128 25.25 -9.67 -0.50
C ASP A 128 23.92 -9.05 -0.99
N GLU A 129 23.49 -7.96 -0.38
CA GLU A 129 22.28 -7.23 -0.73
C GLU A 129 22.57 -6.20 -1.84
N GLN A 130 23.81 -5.72 -1.92
CA GLN A 130 24.28 -4.81 -2.99
C GLN A 130 24.08 -5.42 -4.38
N ASP A 131 24.54 -6.65 -4.56
CA ASP A 131 24.42 -7.39 -5.82
C ASP A 131 22.96 -7.55 -6.25
N ALA A 132 22.05 -7.77 -5.30
CA ALA A 132 20.64 -7.91 -5.59
C ALA A 132 20.03 -6.59 -6.10
N TRP A 133 20.41 -5.44 -5.55
CA TRP A 133 19.92 -4.18 -6.11
C TRP A 133 20.61 -3.80 -7.41
N ASP A 134 21.86 -4.17 -7.61
CA ASP A 134 22.55 -3.96 -8.89
C ASP A 134 21.83 -4.75 -9.98
N ALA A 135 21.48 -6.02 -9.71
CA ALA A 135 20.63 -6.82 -10.57
C ALA A 135 19.24 -6.19 -10.80
N TYR A 136 18.60 -5.64 -9.75
CA TYR A 136 17.33 -4.95 -9.90
C TYR A 136 17.42 -3.69 -10.78
N ARG A 137 18.50 -2.92 -10.64
CA ARG A 137 18.78 -1.73 -11.46
C ARG A 137 19.01 -2.11 -12.90
N GLU A 138 19.82 -3.12 -13.15
CA GLU A 138 20.07 -3.62 -14.51
C GLU A 138 18.78 -4.12 -15.16
N ALA A 139 17.96 -4.87 -14.41
CA ALA A 139 16.65 -5.29 -14.91
C ALA A 139 15.76 -4.11 -15.34
N LYS A 140 15.78 -3.02 -14.57
CA LYS A 140 15.02 -1.81 -14.88
C LYS A 140 15.52 -1.14 -16.16
N THR A 141 16.84 -1.03 -16.32
CA THR A 141 17.50 -0.51 -17.53
C THR A 141 17.13 -1.34 -18.75
N LEU A 142 17.27 -2.67 -18.68
CA LEU A 142 16.90 -3.60 -19.75
C LEU A 142 15.43 -3.46 -20.15
N TYR A 143 14.53 -3.37 -19.17
CA TYR A 143 13.10 -3.20 -19.42
C TYR A 143 12.80 -1.88 -20.16
N GLN A 144 13.46 -0.79 -19.75
CA GLN A 144 13.35 0.53 -20.39
C GLN A 144 13.88 0.49 -21.83
N ASN A 145 14.96 -0.24 -22.08
CA ASN A 145 15.54 -0.45 -23.40
C ASN A 145 14.75 -1.42 -24.30
N GLY A 146 13.65 -1.99 -23.80
CA GLY A 146 12.80 -2.91 -24.56
C GLY A 146 13.20 -4.38 -24.48
N ASP A 147 14.27 -4.70 -23.77
CA ASP A 147 14.67 -6.07 -23.48
C ASP A 147 13.92 -6.61 -22.26
N ALA A 148 12.69 -7.05 -22.51
CA ALA A 148 11.83 -7.62 -21.48
C ALA A 148 12.30 -9.01 -21.00
N TYR A 149 13.04 -9.78 -21.82
CA TYR A 149 13.53 -11.10 -21.42
C TYR A 149 14.73 -10.98 -20.48
N GLY A 150 15.72 -10.17 -20.83
CA GLY A 150 16.86 -9.89 -19.96
C GLY A 150 16.39 -9.31 -18.62
N ALA A 151 15.48 -8.34 -18.66
CA ALA A 151 14.88 -7.78 -17.44
C ALA A 151 14.23 -8.85 -16.54
N LYS A 152 13.53 -9.83 -17.12
CA LYS A 152 12.91 -10.92 -16.36
C LYS A 152 13.93 -11.77 -15.61
N GLN A 153 15.05 -12.14 -16.26
CA GLN A 153 16.07 -13.00 -15.67
C GLN A 153 16.67 -12.38 -14.42
N TYR A 154 17.11 -11.12 -14.52
CA TYR A 154 17.63 -10.38 -13.37
C TYR A 154 16.60 -10.27 -12.24
N LEU A 155 15.32 -9.96 -12.54
CA LEU A 155 14.29 -9.88 -11.51
C LEU A 155 14.02 -11.23 -10.80
N ASP A 156 14.08 -12.34 -11.53
CA ASP A 156 13.92 -13.68 -10.96
C ASP A 156 15.05 -13.98 -9.95
N GLU A 157 16.28 -13.61 -10.28
CA GLU A 157 17.44 -13.73 -9.37
C GLU A 157 17.27 -12.86 -8.14
N VAL A 158 16.87 -11.61 -8.31
CA VAL A 158 16.61 -10.69 -7.19
C VAL A 158 15.58 -11.28 -6.23
N VAL A 159 14.43 -11.75 -6.73
CA VAL A 159 13.39 -12.34 -5.88
C VAL A 159 13.87 -13.60 -5.16
N LYS A 160 14.73 -14.39 -5.81
CA LYS A 160 15.27 -15.63 -5.28
C LYS A 160 16.27 -15.39 -4.16
N PHE A 161 17.19 -14.46 -4.34
CA PHE A 161 18.37 -14.32 -3.47
C PHE A 161 18.29 -13.18 -2.47
N THR A 162 17.42 -12.18 -2.67
CA THR A 162 17.31 -11.09 -1.71
C THR A 162 16.61 -11.52 -0.41
N ALA A 163 17.25 -11.18 0.72
CA ALA A 163 16.63 -11.22 2.04
C ALA A 163 15.77 -9.98 2.30
N ASP A 164 16.01 -8.87 1.58
CA ASP A 164 15.25 -7.62 1.68
C ASP A 164 13.80 -7.82 1.21
N PRO A 165 12.81 -7.76 2.12
CA PRO A 165 11.40 -7.85 1.73
C PRO A 165 10.98 -6.73 0.78
N HIS A 166 11.63 -5.55 0.84
CA HIS A 166 11.36 -4.43 -0.05
C HIS A 166 11.84 -4.71 -1.47
N LEU A 167 13.11 -5.05 -1.64
CA LEU A 167 13.65 -5.38 -2.96
C LEU A 167 12.87 -6.53 -3.59
N LYS A 168 12.48 -7.52 -2.79
CA LYS A 168 11.63 -8.62 -3.24
C LYS A 168 10.26 -8.15 -3.73
N TYR A 169 9.63 -7.21 -3.02
CA TYR A 169 8.36 -6.60 -3.42
C TYR A 169 8.50 -5.80 -4.72
N LEU A 170 9.53 -4.95 -4.82
CA LEU A 170 9.82 -4.16 -6.02
C LEU A 170 10.06 -5.04 -7.24
N ALA A 171 10.88 -6.08 -7.07
CA ALA A 171 11.20 -7.01 -8.14
C ALA A 171 9.95 -7.75 -8.63
N LYS A 172 9.09 -8.22 -7.71
CA LYS A 172 7.78 -8.82 -8.07
C LYS A 172 6.85 -7.87 -8.79
N SER A 173 6.76 -6.61 -8.38
CA SER A 173 5.95 -5.61 -9.08
C SER A 173 6.48 -5.36 -10.50
N TYR A 174 7.80 -5.30 -10.67
CA TYR A 174 8.41 -5.16 -12.00
C TYR A 174 8.23 -6.41 -12.87
N GLN A 175 8.29 -7.62 -12.30
CA GLN A 175 8.00 -8.87 -13.03
C GLN A 175 6.61 -8.84 -13.67
N GLN A 176 5.60 -8.30 -12.99
CA GLN A 176 4.26 -8.17 -13.55
C GLN A 176 4.24 -7.26 -14.78
N LYS A 177 4.95 -6.12 -14.74
CA LYS A 177 5.07 -5.20 -15.89
C LYS A 177 5.84 -5.82 -17.06
N VAL A 178 6.90 -6.56 -16.76
CA VAL A 178 7.69 -7.31 -17.76
C VAL A 178 6.83 -8.38 -18.42
N GLN A 179 6.05 -9.14 -17.64
CA GLN A 179 5.18 -10.19 -18.15
C GLN A 179 4.08 -9.65 -19.07
N LEU A 180 3.50 -8.48 -18.74
CA LEU A 180 2.53 -7.81 -19.62
C LEU A 180 3.18 -7.44 -20.96
N LYS A 181 4.35 -6.81 -20.93
CA LYS A 181 5.09 -6.41 -22.16
C LYS A 181 5.49 -7.62 -23.02
N LEU A 182 5.84 -8.75 -22.42
CA LEU A 182 6.12 -9.99 -23.15
C LEU A 182 4.87 -10.55 -23.83
N LYS A 183 3.71 -10.53 -23.16
CA LYS A 183 2.43 -10.97 -23.75
C LYS A 183 2.01 -10.10 -24.94
N GLU A 184 2.28 -8.79 -24.88
CA GLU A 184 2.00 -7.87 -25.98
C GLU A 184 2.89 -8.15 -27.20
N ARG A 185 4.18 -8.46 -26.97
CA ARG A 185 5.14 -8.74 -28.06
C ARG A 185 4.96 -10.12 -28.68
N TYR A 186 4.47 -11.09 -27.91
CA TYR A 186 4.27 -12.48 -28.32
C TYR A 186 2.87 -12.97 -27.92
N PRO A 187 1.81 -12.49 -28.60
CA PRO A 187 0.46 -12.98 -28.32
C PRO A 187 0.36 -14.47 -28.64
N ALA A 188 -0.31 -15.23 -27.77
CA ALA A 188 -0.39 -16.71 -27.83
C ALA A 188 -0.89 -17.27 -29.18
N THR A 189 -1.47 -16.43 -30.04
CA THR A 189 -1.94 -16.77 -31.39
C THR A 189 -0.85 -16.86 -32.45
N SER A 190 0.40 -16.43 -32.20
CA SER A 190 1.50 -16.53 -33.19
C SER A 190 2.20 -17.90 -33.22
N LEU A 191 1.73 -18.89 -32.44
CA LEU A 191 2.29 -20.25 -32.40
C LEU A 191 1.40 -21.31 -33.08
N ASN A 192 0.31 -20.93 -33.75
CA ASN A 192 -0.38 -21.81 -34.70
C ASN A 192 0.36 -21.78 -36.06
N VAL A 193 1.66 -22.05 -36.07
CA VAL A 193 2.38 -22.38 -37.30
C VAL A 193 2.19 -23.88 -37.51
N THR A 194 1.26 -24.18 -38.39
CA THR A 194 0.96 -25.47 -39.03
C THR A 194 2.08 -26.50 -38.93
N GLU A 195 1.87 -27.52 -38.08
CA GLU A 195 2.43 -28.84 -38.31
C GLU A 195 1.80 -29.37 -39.62
N ASN A 196 2.54 -29.26 -40.72
CA ASN A 196 2.27 -29.95 -41.99
C ASN A 196 3.36 -30.99 -42.20
#